data_AF-A0A0A9YPE9-F1
#
_entry.id   AF-A0A0A9YPE9-F1
#
_cell.length_a   1.000
_cell.length_b   1.000
_cell.length_c   1.000
_cell.angle_alpha   90.00
_cell.angle_beta   90.00
_cell.angle_gamma   90.00
#
_symmetry.space_group_name_H-M   'P 1'
#
loop_
_entity.id
_entity.type
_entity.pdbx_description
1 polymer ?
#
loop_
_entity_poly.entity_id
_entity_poly.type
_entity_poly.pdbx_seq_one_letter_code
_entity_poly.pdbx_strand_id
1 'polypeptide(L)'
;MYNPVAFKSHLSPQLLLEAISKESDNTFVQGIRSDPFAFLRWFLLYLKNDPSLRKRDGDGTPSTIIDTCCRGMVRIQQSTKNDTPIISYIPSLFLSLPLPSAPIFPDVVQKQIQVPEVTIHSLLQRFNGSTKILNPDGTYRYLKLVKLPPYLLIHIARFTRTEFFIEKNPTHVRFPLRGLNMKEWIVNN
;
A
#
# COMPACT_ATOMS: atom_id res chain seq x y z
N MET A 1 24.86 -4.11 -4.35
CA MET A 1 24.29 -3.39 -3.19
C MET A 1 24.92 -3.84 -1.89
N TYR A 2 24.90 -5.14 -1.53
CA TYR A 2 25.48 -5.64 -0.28
C TYR A 2 26.75 -6.50 -0.46
N ASN A 3 27.39 -6.45 -1.63
CA ASN A 3 28.70 -7.09 -1.83
C ASN A 3 29.79 -6.14 -1.31
N PRO A 4 30.48 -6.45 -0.19
CA PRO A 4 31.51 -5.58 0.38
C PRO A 4 32.78 -5.51 -0.47
N VAL A 5 32.97 -6.46 -1.39
CA VAL A 5 34.16 -6.58 -2.24
C VAL A 5 33.86 -6.30 -3.71
N ALA A 6 32.84 -5.48 -3.99
CA ALA A 6 32.49 -5.12 -5.35
C ALA A 6 33.58 -4.24 -6.00
N PHE A 7 33.96 -4.57 -7.24
CA PHE A 7 34.93 -3.81 -8.02
C PHE A 7 34.46 -2.37 -8.33
N LYS A 8 33.14 -2.16 -8.43
CA LYS A 8 32.52 -0.85 -8.59
C LYS A 8 31.51 -0.62 -7.45
N SER A 9 31.37 0.64 -7.04
CA SER A 9 30.40 1.07 -6.02
C SER A 9 28.95 0.94 -6.46
N HIS A 10 28.70 0.84 -7.77
CA HIS A 10 27.37 0.68 -8.36
C HIS A 10 27.29 -0.62 -9.16
N LEU A 11 26.08 -1.17 -9.25
CA LEU A 11 25.75 -2.31 -10.10
C LEU A 11 24.71 -1.86 -11.13
N SER A 12 24.90 -2.24 -12.38
CA SER A 12 23.86 -2.04 -13.41
C SER A 12 22.72 -3.03 -13.19
N PRO A 13 21.46 -2.59 -13.09
CA PRO A 13 20.31 -3.48 -12.97
C PRO A 13 19.78 -3.98 -14.32
N GLN A 14 20.52 -3.79 -15.43
CA GLN A 14 19.99 -4.02 -16.78
C GLN A 14 19.42 -5.44 -16.98
N LEU A 15 20.13 -6.49 -16.57
CA LEU A 15 19.63 -7.88 -16.66
C LEU A 15 18.33 -8.09 -15.86
N LEU A 16 18.22 -7.43 -14.71
CA LEU A 16 17.00 -7.49 -13.90
C LEU A 16 15.85 -6.77 -14.61
N LEU A 17 16.10 -5.61 -15.23
CA LEU A 17 15.09 -4.87 -15.98
C LEU A 17 14.59 -5.64 -17.21
N GLU A 18 15.50 -6.32 -17.92
CA GLU A 18 15.15 -7.20 -19.05
C GLU A 18 14.26 -8.37 -18.60
N ALA A 19 14.63 -9.04 -17.49
CA ALA A 19 13.82 -10.09 -16.90
C ALA A 19 12.45 -9.57 -16.45
N ILE A 20 12.39 -8.41 -15.79
CA ILE A 20 11.14 -7.77 -15.38
C ILE A 20 10.24 -7.46 -16.59
N SER A 21 10.78 -6.92 -17.68
CA SER A 21 10.00 -6.61 -18.88
C SER A 21 9.37 -7.88 -19.46
N LYS A 22 10.14 -8.97 -19.49
CA LYS A 22 9.67 -10.27 -19.95
C LYS A 22 8.57 -10.86 -19.05
N GLU A 23 8.81 -10.95 -17.74
CA GLU A 23 7.90 -11.59 -16.79
C GLU A 23 6.65 -10.74 -16.47
N SER A 24 6.67 -9.45 -16.83
CA SER A 24 5.52 -8.55 -16.67
C SER A 24 4.70 -8.38 -17.95
N ASP A 25 4.92 -9.21 -18.97
CA ASP A 25 4.28 -9.10 -20.29
C ASP A 25 4.44 -7.70 -20.90
N ASN A 26 5.63 -7.11 -20.77
CA ASN A 26 5.96 -5.75 -21.18
C ASN A 26 5.12 -4.65 -20.51
N THR A 27 4.57 -4.91 -19.32
CA THR A 27 3.93 -3.87 -18.49
C THR A 27 4.97 -2.89 -17.94
N PHE A 28 6.13 -3.40 -17.50
CA PHE A 28 7.21 -2.59 -16.93
C PHE A 28 8.44 -2.63 -17.84
N VAL A 29 8.51 -1.67 -18.76
CA VAL A 29 9.57 -1.57 -19.78
C VAL A 29 10.59 -0.50 -19.39
N GLN A 30 11.86 -0.76 -19.70
CA GLN A 30 12.93 0.22 -19.52
C GLN A 30 12.66 1.50 -20.34
N GLY A 31 12.86 2.65 -19.72
CA GLY A 31 12.67 3.97 -20.35
C GLY A 31 11.23 4.49 -20.32
N ILE A 32 10.24 3.66 -19.99
CA ILE A 32 8.85 4.08 -19.81
C ILE A 32 8.58 4.31 -18.32
N ARG A 33 8.05 5.48 -17.98
CA ARG A 33 7.65 5.80 -16.60
C ARG A 33 6.39 5.00 -16.24
N SER A 34 6.42 4.33 -15.11
CA SER A 34 5.30 3.57 -14.54
C SER A 34 5.05 3.99 -13.09
N ASP A 35 3.87 3.63 -12.56
CA ASP A 35 3.56 3.86 -11.15
C ASP A 35 4.44 2.95 -10.26
N PRO A 36 5.25 3.51 -9.33
CA PRO A 36 6.12 2.72 -8.47
C PRO A 36 5.35 1.74 -7.58
N PHE A 37 4.14 2.11 -7.15
CA PHE A 37 3.33 1.22 -6.33
C PHE A 37 2.79 0.04 -7.14
N ALA A 38 2.29 0.28 -8.35
CA ALA A 38 1.90 -0.79 -9.28
C ALA A 38 3.06 -1.76 -9.55
N PHE A 39 4.26 -1.24 -9.80
CA PHE A 39 5.47 -2.05 -9.98
C PHE A 39 5.80 -2.86 -8.73
N LEU A 40 5.91 -2.23 -7.56
CA LEU A 40 6.26 -2.91 -6.31
C LEU A 40 5.22 -3.99 -5.95
N ARG A 41 3.93 -3.69 -6.15
CA ARG A 41 2.83 -4.63 -5.92
C ARG A 41 2.96 -5.84 -6.85
N TRP A 42 3.16 -5.62 -8.14
CA TRP A 42 3.37 -6.71 -9.09
C TRP A 42 4.60 -7.52 -8.70
N PHE A 43 5.73 -6.88 -8.44
CA PHE A 43 7.00 -7.55 -8.14
C PHE A 43 6.92 -8.42 -6.89
N LEU A 44 6.34 -7.90 -5.79
CA LEU A 44 6.16 -8.68 -4.57
C LEU A 44 5.14 -9.81 -4.73
N LEU A 45 4.07 -9.61 -5.50
CA LEU A 45 3.11 -10.68 -5.77
C LEU A 45 3.69 -11.76 -6.69
N TYR A 46 4.50 -11.37 -7.68
CA TYR A 46 5.22 -12.27 -8.57
C TYR A 46 6.15 -13.18 -7.76
N LEU A 47 7.03 -12.60 -6.94
CA LEU A 47 7.93 -13.36 -6.07
C LEU A 47 7.19 -14.21 -5.03
N LYS A 48 6.08 -13.70 -4.47
CA LYS A 48 5.28 -14.46 -3.50
C LYS A 48 4.64 -15.70 -4.13
N ASN A 49 4.26 -15.63 -5.40
CA ASN A 49 3.55 -16.70 -6.07
C ASN A 49 4.51 -17.75 -6.66
N ASP A 50 5.79 -17.44 -6.81
CA ASP A 50 6.82 -18.34 -7.30
C ASP A 50 6.95 -19.59 -6.38
N PRO A 51 6.68 -20.80 -6.90
CA PRO A 51 6.76 -22.03 -6.12
C PRO A 51 8.19 -22.36 -5.67
N SER A 52 9.22 -21.91 -6.38
CA SER A 52 10.63 -22.17 -6.05
C SER A 52 11.09 -21.43 -4.78
N LEU A 53 10.39 -20.34 -4.43
CA LEU A 53 10.67 -19.53 -3.24
C LEU A 53 9.89 -20.00 -2.01
N ARG A 54 9.01 -21.00 -2.15
CA ARG A 54 8.21 -21.53 -1.04
C ARG A 54 9.06 -22.40 -0.13
N LYS A 55 8.97 -22.15 1.16
CA LYS A 55 9.52 -23.00 2.23
C LYS A 55 8.34 -23.53 3.05
N ARG A 56 8.52 -24.71 3.67
CA ARG A 56 7.56 -25.18 4.66
C ARG A 56 7.85 -24.48 5.98
N ASP A 57 6.86 -23.78 6.51
CA ASP A 57 6.92 -23.27 7.87
C ASP A 57 6.83 -24.41 8.89
N GLY A 58 7.07 -24.11 10.17
CA GLY A 58 6.97 -25.09 11.25
C GLY A 58 5.59 -25.76 11.37
N ASP A 59 4.54 -25.13 10.83
CA ASP A 59 3.16 -25.64 10.75
C ASP A 59 2.88 -26.42 9.43
N GLY A 60 3.90 -26.69 8.63
CA GLY A 60 3.80 -27.42 7.36
C GLY A 60 3.17 -26.65 6.19
N THR A 61 2.64 -25.44 6.44
CA THR A 61 2.11 -24.58 5.38
C THR A 61 3.24 -24.01 4.51
N PRO A 62 3.11 -24.08 3.16
CA PRO A 62 4.11 -23.49 2.28
C PRO A 62 3.94 -21.96 2.27
N SER A 63 4.99 -21.24 2.66
CA SER A 63 5.03 -19.78 2.67
C SER A 63 6.30 -19.25 2.01
N THR A 64 6.27 -17.99 1.60
CA THR A 64 7.44 -17.27 1.11
C THR A 64 7.96 -16.29 2.16
N ILE A 65 9.19 -15.81 2.00
CA ILE A 65 9.75 -14.74 2.84
C ILE A 65 8.86 -13.48 2.86
N ILE A 66 8.12 -13.24 1.76
CA ILE A 66 7.19 -12.11 1.64
C ILE A 66 5.96 -12.34 2.53
N ASP A 67 5.47 -13.58 2.61
CA ASP A 67 4.38 -13.93 3.52
C ASP A 67 4.80 -13.79 4.98
N THR A 68 6.01 -14.21 5.34
CA THR A 68 6.49 -14.11 6.72
C THR A 68 6.78 -12.66 7.13
N CYS A 69 7.33 -11.85 6.23
CA CYS A 69 7.80 -10.51 6.55
C CYS A 69 6.73 -9.42 6.41
N CYS A 70 5.84 -9.53 5.41
CA CYS A 70 4.99 -8.41 4.99
C CYS A 70 3.48 -8.72 5.05
N ARG A 71 3.07 -9.97 5.33
CA ARG A 71 1.64 -10.33 5.36
C ARG A 71 0.96 -9.91 6.66
N GLY A 72 0.17 -8.85 6.57
CA GLY A 72 -0.83 -8.50 7.57
C GLY A 72 -2.18 -9.15 7.31
N MET A 73 -3.13 -8.89 8.22
CA MET A 73 -4.53 -9.29 8.08
C MET A 73 -5.43 -8.08 8.40
N VAL A 74 -6.41 -7.84 7.53
CA VAL A 74 -7.41 -6.77 7.69
C VAL A 74 -8.79 -7.41 7.78
N ARG A 75 -9.55 -7.06 8.81
CA ARG A 75 -10.96 -7.37 8.92
C ARG A 75 -11.75 -6.31 8.15
N ILE A 76 -12.65 -6.76 7.29
CA ILE A 76 -13.63 -5.95 6.59
C ILE A 76 -15.00 -6.27 7.18
N GLN A 77 -15.71 -5.24 7.61
CA GLN A 77 -17.11 -5.34 8.00
C GLN A 77 -17.94 -4.56 7.00
N GLN A 78 -18.80 -5.23 6.24
CA GLN A 78 -19.68 -4.60 5.27
C GLN A 78 -21.10 -4.51 5.83
N SER A 79 -21.67 -3.31 5.77
CA SER A 79 -23.05 -3.05 6.19
C SER A 79 -24.00 -3.35 5.05
N THR A 80 -24.93 -4.27 5.30
CA THR A 80 -26.08 -4.57 4.43
C THR A 80 -27.28 -3.70 4.83
N LYS A 81 -28.19 -3.41 3.89
CA LYS A 81 -29.33 -2.51 4.13
C LYS A 81 -30.34 -3.05 5.16
N ASN A 82 -30.47 -4.38 5.30
CA ASN A 82 -31.53 -5.02 6.08
C ASN A 82 -31.05 -6.15 7.02
N ASP A 83 -29.75 -6.33 7.28
CA ASP A 83 -29.28 -7.57 7.94
C ASP A 83 -27.96 -7.46 8.72
N THR A 84 -27.63 -8.52 9.46
CA THR A 84 -26.37 -8.69 10.20
C THR A 84 -25.14 -8.38 9.34
N PRO A 85 -24.13 -7.67 9.87
CA PRO A 85 -22.98 -7.25 9.08
C PRO A 85 -22.14 -8.43 8.61
N ILE A 86 -21.79 -8.45 7.32
CA ILE A 86 -20.89 -9.47 6.76
C ILE A 86 -19.46 -9.13 7.18
N ILE A 87 -18.81 -10.05 7.88
CA ILE A 87 -17.43 -9.92 8.34
C ILE A 87 -16.54 -10.85 7.51
N SER A 88 -15.50 -10.30 6.90
CA SER A 88 -14.48 -11.07 6.17
C SER A 88 -13.08 -10.66 6.61
N TYR A 89 -12.13 -11.58 6.42
CA TYR A 89 -10.72 -11.37 6.76
C TYR A 89 -9.91 -11.51 5.48
N ILE A 90 -9.16 -10.47 5.13
CA ILE A 90 -8.32 -10.47 3.94
C ILE A 90 -6.84 -10.32 4.31
N PRO A 91 -5.96 -11.17 3.76
CA PRO A 91 -4.53 -10.94 3.88
C PRO A 91 -4.16 -9.69 3.08
N SER A 92 -3.31 -8.83 3.66
CA SER A 92 -2.83 -7.64 2.98
C SER A 92 -1.32 -7.51 3.09
N LEU A 93 -0.66 -7.25 1.97
CA LEU A 93 0.77 -6.89 1.94
C LEU A 93 0.99 -5.38 2.09
N PHE A 94 -0.01 -4.56 1.75
CA PHE A 94 0.11 -3.10 1.71
C PHE A 94 -1.06 -2.44 2.42
N LEU A 95 -0.80 -1.35 3.14
CA LEU A 95 -1.84 -0.44 3.62
C LEU A 95 -1.89 0.79 2.72
N SER A 96 -2.88 0.83 1.82
CA SER A 96 -3.12 1.98 0.96
C SER A 96 -3.91 3.07 1.69
N LEU A 97 -3.28 4.22 1.85
CA LEU A 97 -3.80 5.43 2.50
C LEU A 97 -4.16 6.47 1.44
N PRO A 98 -5.45 6.70 1.17
CA PRO A 98 -5.90 7.70 0.23
C PRO A 98 -5.70 9.08 0.86
N LEU A 99 -5.28 10.04 0.06
CA LEU A 99 -5.17 11.43 0.50
C LEU A 99 -6.52 12.13 0.37
N PRO A 100 -6.82 13.09 1.27
CA PRO A 100 -7.95 13.99 1.07
C PRO A 100 -7.75 14.79 -0.23
N SER A 101 -8.86 15.14 -0.90
CA SER A 101 -8.81 16.00 -2.08
C SER A 101 -8.13 17.32 -1.73
N ALA A 102 -7.18 17.75 -2.56
CA ALA A 102 -6.53 19.04 -2.36
C ALA A 102 -7.55 20.17 -2.57
N PRO A 103 -7.49 21.27 -1.79
CA PRO A 103 -8.35 22.42 -2.01
C PRO A 103 -8.09 22.99 -3.40
N ILE A 104 -9.14 23.11 -4.20
CA ILE A 104 -9.08 23.55 -5.61
C ILE A 104 -8.87 25.08 -5.68
N PHE A 105 -9.35 25.80 -4.67
CA PHE A 105 -9.32 27.25 -4.65
C PHE A 105 -8.12 27.77 -3.86
N PRO A 106 -7.32 28.70 -4.42
CA PRO A 106 -6.30 29.39 -3.67
C PRO A 106 -6.94 30.25 -2.58
N ASP A 107 -6.23 30.43 -1.47
CA ASP A 107 -6.70 31.24 -0.37
C ASP A 107 -6.86 32.71 -0.83
N VAL A 108 -8.05 33.29 -0.62
CA VAL A 108 -8.46 34.58 -1.22
C VAL A 108 -7.52 35.72 -0.83
N VAL A 109 -6.87 35.60 0.33
CA VAL A 109 -5.97 36.60 0.91
C VAL A 109 -4.56 36.53 0.34
N GLN A 110 -4.04 35.33 0.05
CA GLN A 110 -2.62 35.14 -0.24
C GLN A 110 -2.31 34.90 -1.72
N LYS A 111 -3.32 34.70 -2.59
CA LYS A 111 -3.16 34.38 -4.04
C LYS A 111 -2.21 33.20 -4.32
N GLN A 112 -1.84 32.42 -3.30
CA GLN A 112 -0.96 31.27 -3.37
C GLN A 112 -1.76 30.02 -2.98
N ILE A 113 -1.52 28.93 -3.71
CA ILE A 113 -2.03 27.61 -3.35
C ILE A 113 -1.17 27.10 -2.20
N GLN A 114 -1.66 27.21 -0.96
CA GLN A 114 -1.00 26.59 0.19
C GLN A 114 -1.01 25.06 0.00
N VAL A 115 0.15 24.42 0.16
CA VAL A 115 0.24 22.95 0.09
C VAL A 115 -0.50 22.37 1.29
N PRO A 116 -1.58 21.59 1.11
CA PRO A 116 -2.32 21.04 2.23
C PRO A 116 -1.45 20.04 3.00
N GLU A 117 -1.66 19.94 4.30
CA GLU A 117 -0.93 19.02 5.15
C GLU A 117 -1.86 18.07 5.89
N VAL A 118 -1.43 16.82 6.06
CA VAL A 118 -2.19 15.78 6.76
C VAL A 118 -1.25 14.91 7.59
N THR A 119 -1.70 14.41 8.74
CA THR A 119 -0.88 13.49 9.55
C THR A 119 -1.14 12.05 9.16
N ILE A 120 -0.14 11.17 9.25
CA ILE A 120 -0.33 9.74 9.01
C ILE A 120 -1.37 9.12 9.95
N HIS A 121 -1.47 9.61 11.19
CA HIS A 121 -2.47 9.16 12.17
C HIS A 121 -3.89 9.39 11.65
N SER A 122 -4.15 10.56 11.05
CA SER A 122 -5.47 10.85 10.46
C SER A 122 -5.79 9.96 9.26
N LEU A 123 -4.78 9.61 8.44
CA LEU A 123 -4.96 8.67 7.34
C LEU A 123 -5.22 7.24 7.84
N LEU A 124 -4.53 6.84 8.91
CA LEU A 124 -4.67 5.52 9.54
C LEU A 124 -6.03 5.33 10.21
N GLN A 125 -6.78 6.40 10.52
CA GLN A 125 -8.17 6.30 10.98
C GLN A 125 -9.04 5.46 10.02
N ARG A 126 -8.67 5.35 8.74
CA ARG A 126 -9.28 4.40 7.80
C ARG A 126 -9.36 2.96 8.34
N PHE A 127 -8.45 2.55 9.23
CA PHE A 127 -8.37 1.21 9.81
C PHE A 127 -8.78 1.13 11.30
N ASN A 128 -9.52 2.12 11.83
CA ASN A 128 -9.95 2.13 13.23
C ASN A 128 -11.17 1.22 13.53
N GLY A 129 -11.85 0.69 12.50
CA GLY A 129 -13.08 -0.10 12.59
C GLY A 129 -14.38 0.72 12.60
N SER A 130 -14.30 2.06 12.61
CA SER A 130 -15.43 2.98 12.74
C SER A 130 -15.53 3.97 11.57
N THR A 131 -14.44 4.24 10.87
CA THR A 131 -14.43 5.12 9.70
C THR A 131 -15.18 4.46 8.55
N LYS A 132 -16.27 5.11 8.15
CA LYS A 132 -17.20 4.67 7.11
C LYS A 132 -16.58 4.88 5.73
N ILE A 133 -16.40 3.80 4.98
CA ILE A 133 -15.90 3.84 3.61
C ILE A 133 -17.05 3.48 2.66
N LEU A 134 -17.39 4.40 1.76
CA LEU A 134 -18.38 4.17 0.71
C LEU A 134 -17.81 3.25 -0.37
N ASN A 135 -18.54 2.20 -0.70
CA ASN A 135 -18.26 1.33 -1.84
C ASN A 135 -18.99 1.86 -3.09
N PRO A 136 -18.52 1.51 -4.31
CA PRO A 136 -19.18 1.91 -5.55
C PRO A 136 -20.63 1.44 -5.68
N ASP A 137 -21.00 0.34 -5.01
CA ASP A 137 -22.36 -0.22 -4.96
C ASP A 137 -23.32 0.53 -4.00
N GLY A 138 -22.84 1.61 -3.36
CA GLY A 138 -23.60 2.39 -2.39
C GLY A 138 -23.62 1.80 -0.98
N THR A 139 -23.00 0.64 -0.74
CA THR A 139 -22.85 0.06 0.60
C THR A 139 -21.68 0.68 1.35
N TYR A 140 -21.60 0.42 2.65
CA TYR A 140 -20.50 0.90 3.48
C TYR A 140 -19.68 -0.25 4.02
N ARG A 141 -18.37 -0.04 4.11
CA ARG A 141 -17.45 -0.94 4.78
C ARG A 141 -16.62 -0.23 5.83
N TYR A 142 -16.20 -0.99 6.82
CA TYR A 142 -15.31 -0.59 7.90
C TYR A 142 -14.11 -1.53 7.91
N LEU A 143 -12.91 -0.98 8.12
CA LEU A 143 -11.67 -1.75 8.12
C LEU A 143 -11.05 -1.71 9.51
N LYS A 144 -10.54 -2.85 9.99
CA LYS A 144 -9.76 -2.94 11.23
C LYS A 144 -8.55 -3.84 11.00
N LEU A 145 -7.38 -3.49 11.51
CA LEU A 145 -6.21 -4.36 11.42
C LEU A 145 -6.36 -5.50 12.43
N VAL A 146 -6.05 -6.72 12.03
CA VAL A 146 -6.12 -7.91 12.88
C VAL A 146 -4.73 -8.42 13.21
N LYS A 147 -3.85 -8.45 12.20
CA LYS A 147 -2.46 -8.89 12.33
C LYS A 147 -1.55 -7.88 11.66
N LEU A 148 -0.53 -7.43 12.38
CA LEU A 148 0.54 -6.60 11.84
C LEU A 148 1.71 -7.49 11.38
N PRO A 149 2.28 -7.24 10.19
CA PRO A 149 3.51 -7.87 9.76
C PRO A 149 4.74 -7.25 10.46
N PRO A 150 5.87 -7.97 10.53
CA PRO A 150 7.15 -7.40 10.96
C PRO A 150 7.57 -6.16 10.14
N TYR A 151 7.33 -6.19 8.83
CA TYR A 151 7.56 -5.06 7.93
C TYR A 151 6.24 -4.58 7.35
N LEU A 152 5.81 -3.39 7.80
CA LEU A 152 4.58 -2.78 7.33
C LEU A 152 4.83 -1.90 6.12
N LEU A 153 4.26 -2.27 4.97
CA LEU A 153 4.32 -1.46 3.76
C LEU A 153 3.12 -0.51 3.70
N ILE A 154 3.38 0.80 3.79
CA ILE A 154 2.36 1.84 3.70
C ILE A 154 2.50 2.55 2.35
N HIS A 155 1.41 2.58 1.60
CA HIS A 155 1.32 3.28 0.33
C HIS A 155 0.45 4.52 0.49
N ILE A 156 1.01 5.71 0.23
CA ILE A 156 0.24 6.95 0.13
C ILE A 156 -0.26 7.07 -1.32
N ALA A 157 -1.57 6.92 -1.53
CA ALA A 157 -2.16 6.96 -2.87
C ALA A 157 -2.23 8.40 -3.38
N ARG A 158 -1.14 8.83 -4.05
CA ARG A 158 -0.98 10.19 -4.57
C ARG A 158 -1.48 10.38 -5.99
N PHE A 159 -1.51 9.32 -6.79
CA PHE A 159 -1.81 9.42 -8.21
C PHE A 159 -3.21 8.90 -8.48
N THR A 160 -4.03 9.74 -9.10
CA THR A 160 -5.36 9.36 -9.59
C THR A 160 -5.33 9.46 -11.10
N ARG A 161 -5.70 8.39 -11.79
CA ARG A 161 -5.83 8.39 -13.25
C ARG A 161 -7.25 8.81 -13.61
N THR A 162 -7.38 9.95 -14.26
CA THR A 162 -8.63 10.38 -14.90
C THR A 162 -8.63 9.97 -16.37
N GLU A 163 -9.72 10.23 -17.08
CA GLU A 163 -9.82 9.99 -18.53
C GLU A 163 -8.80 10.82 -19.33
N PHE A 164 -8.38 11.98 -18.80
CA PHE A 164 -7.54 12.94 -19.52
C PHE A 164 -6.07 12.91 -19.10
N PHE A 165 -5.78 12.77 -17.80
CA PHE A 165 -4.41 12.83 -17.29
C PHE A 165 -4.26 12.11 -15.95
N ILE A 166 -3.00 11.94 -15.52
CA ILE A 166 -2.69 11.48 -14.17
C ILE A 166 -2.53 12.72 -13.29
N GLU A 167 -3.40 12.84 -12.29
CA GLU A 167 -3.35 13.92 -11.32
C GLU A 167 -2.57 13.47 -10.09
N LYS A 168 -1.60 14.28 -9.66
CA LYS A 168 -0.84 14.05 -8.42
C LYS A 168 -1.40 14.91 -7.30
N ASN A 169 -1.80 14.26 -6.22
CA ASN A 169 -2.17 14.93 -4.98
C ASN A 169 -0.91 15.50 -4.28
N PRO A 170 -0.80 16.84 -4.13
CA PRO A 170 0.38 17.50 -3.59
C PRO A 170 0.46 17.46 -2.06
N THR A 171 -0.57 16.95 -1.36
CA THR A 171 -0.67 17.00 0.11
C THR A 171 0.59 16.48 0.80
N HIS A 172 1.15 17.29 1.68
CA HIS A 172 2.28 16.90 2.51
C HIS A 172 1.80 16.00 3.65
N VAL A 173 2.40 14.82 3.78
CA VAL A 173 2.03 13.85 4.84
C VAL A 173 3.07 13.91 5.94
N ARG A 174 2.66 14.36 7.13
CA ARG A 174 3.50 14.37 8.32
C ARG A 174 3.46 12.99 9.00
N PHE A 175 4.61 12.35 9.16
CA PHE A 175 4.74 11.06 9.85
C PHE A 175 6.00 11.05 10.73
N PRO A 176 5.98 10.30 11.85
CA PRO A 176 7.15 10.17 12.71
C PRO A 176 8.20 9.27 12.04
N LEU A 177 9.48 9.60 12.19
CA LEU A 177 10.59 8.77 11.69
C LEU A 177 10.82 7.52 12.54
N ARG A 178 10.39 7.54 13.81
CA ARG A 178 10.50 6.43 14.78
C ARG A 178 9.26 6.41 15.68
N GLY A 179 8.86 5.23 16.14
CA GLY A 179 7.83 5.09 17.17
C GLY A 179 6.39 5.32 16.70
N LEU A 180 6.04 4.92 15.46
CA LEU A 180 4.64 4.87 15.03
C LEU A 180 3.90 3.77 15.81
N ASN A 181 3.05 4.14 16.77
CA ASN A 181 2.30 3.19 17.58
C ASN A 181 1.00 2.77 16.88
N MET A 182 0.88 1.49 16.51
CA MET A 182 -0.27 0.96 15.77
C MET A 182 -1.42 0.42 16.63
N LYS A 183 -1.32 0.52 17.97
CA LYS A 183 -2.23 -0.12 18.92
C LYS A 183 -3.70 0.28 18.76
N GLU A 184 -3.98 1.52 18.35
CA GLU A 184 -5.36 2.01 18.17
C GLU A 184 -6.10 1.32 17.01
N TRP A 185 -5.37 0.91 15.98
CA TRP A 185 -5.95 0.37 14.74
C TRP A 185 -5.95 -1.16 14.67
N ILE A 186 -5.27 -1.84 15.60
CA ILE A 186 -5.30 -3.29 15.73
C ILE A 186 -6.48 -3.74 16.62
N VAL A 187 -7.04 -4.92 16.33
CA VAL A 187 -7.98 -5.59 17.24
C VAL A 187 -7.22 -5.96 18.51
N ASN A 188 -7.73 -5.53 19.67
CA ASN A 188 -7.24 -6.06 20.94
C ASN A 188 -7.68 -7.51 21.02
N ASN A 189 -6.72 -8.43 20.94
CA ASN A 189 -6.92 -9.82 21.34
C ASN A 189 -6.81 -9.93 22.86
#